data_AF-A0A3A9HTX7-F1
#
_entry.id   AF-A0A3A9HTX7-F1
#
_cell.length_a   1.000
_cell.length_b   1.000
_cell.length_c   1.000
_cell.angle_alpha   90.00
_cell.angle_beta   90.00
_cell.angle_gamma   90.00
#
_symmetry.space_group_name_H-M   'P 1'
#
loop_
_entity.id
_entity.type
_entity.pdbx_description
1 polymer ?
#
loop_
_entity_poly.entity_id
_entity_poly.type
_entity_poly.pdbx_seq_one_letter_code
_entity_poly.pdbx_strand_id
1 'polypeptide(L)'
;MARHLGEEPGELREELPCFALCERRPLMLTRDQEYMNLALELGLQAAREGDIPVGALVVDPCGEIVGRGRNRRRVEHDPTAHAEIVALRNAAQNLGAWNLSGCSLYVTLEPCPMCAGALVQARVSRLVYGCTDPKAGACGTLYDLTRDTRLFHRLQVVPGVMEQECRALLQDFFQACREKSRKFGR
;
A
#
# COMPACT_ATOMS: atom_id res chain seq x y z
N MET A 1 -5.05 13.22 79.44
CA MET A 1 -6.44 13.71 79.34
C MET A 1 -6.61 14.34 77.96
N ALA A 2 -7.71 13.98 77.29
CA ALA A 2 -8.25 14.47 76.02
C ALA A 2 -7.54 14.01 74.72
N ARG A 3 -8.12 13.02 74.00
CA ARG A 3 -9.09 13.12 72.86
C ARG A 3 -8.29 13.12 71.53
N HIS A 4 -8.58 12.37 70.46
CA HIS A 4 -9.79 11.68 69.99
C HIS A 4 -9.39 10.53 69.05
N LEU A 5 -10.30 9.56 68.92
CA LEU A 5 -10.35 8.49 67.92
C LEU A 5 -10.76 9.05 66.54
N GLY A 6 -10.28 8.38 65.48
CA GLY A 6 -10.79 8.42 64.10
C GLY A 6 -10.06 7.32 63.31
N GLU A 7 -10.64 6.11 63.28
CA GLU A 7 -11.23 5.46 62.09
C GLU A 7 -10.18 5.00 61.05
N GLU A 8 -9.70 3.74 61.10
CA GLU A 8 -10.26 2.48 60.52
C GLU A 8 -9.95 2.34 59.00
N PRO A 9 -10.08 1.16 58.36
CA PRO A 9 -9.21 -0.02 58.46
C PRO A 9 -8.76 -0.50 57.06
N GLY A 10 -7.92 -1.54 56.97
CA GLY A 10 -7.56 -2.11 55.66
C GLY A 10 -6.93 -3.48 55.77
N GLU A 11 -7.76 -4.51 55.58
CA GLU A 11 -7.42 -5.93 55.59
C GLU A 11 -6.31 -6.29 54.60
N LEU A 12 -5.33 -7.04 55.11
CA LEU A 12 -4.34 -7.76 54.32
C LEU A 12 -4.95 -9.09 53.85
N ARG A 13 -5.13 -9.25 52.54
CA ARG A 13 -5.12 -10.56 51.89
C ARG A 13 -4.17 -10.53 50.70
N GLU A 14 -3.14 -11.33 50.84
CA GLU A 14 -2.08 -11.58 49.87
C GLU A 14 -2.56 -12.44 48.69
N GLU A 15 -1.95 -12.13 47.55
CA GLU A 15 -1.63 -13.00 46.41
C GLU A 15 -2.71 -13.36 45.39
N LEU A 16 -2.53 -12.85 44.15
CA LEU A 16 -1.89 -13.60 43.05
C LEU A 16 -1.41 -12.59 41.98
N PRO A 17 -0.22 -12.77 41.37
CA PRO A 17 0.28 -11.88 40.33
C PRO A 17 -0.55 -12.05 39.06
N CYS A 18 -1.13 -10.96 38.56
CA CYS A 18 -1.82 -10.88 37.28
C CYS A 18 -0.83 -11.02 36.12
N PHE A 19 -0.27 -12.22 35.94
CA PHE A 19 0.59 -12.57 34.80
C PHE A 19 -0.21 -13.24 33.67
N ALA A 20 -1.53 -13.24 33.75
CA ALA A 20 -2.39 -14.04 32.88
C ALA A 20 -3.53 -13.23 32.25
N LEU A 21 -3.23 -12.08 31.65
CA LEU A 21 -4.10 -11.43 30.65
C LEU A 21 -3.24 -10.73 29.58
N CYS A 22 -2.33 -11.48 28.94
CA CYS A 22 -1.76 -11.08 27.65
C CYS A 22 -2.70 -11.52 26.52
N GLU A 23 -3.95 -11.04 26.54
CA GLU A 23 -4.89 -11.25 25.44
C GLU A 23 -4.61 -10.18 24.37
N ARG A 24 -3.82 -10.59 23.38
CA ARG A 24 -3.69 -10.04 22.01
C ARG A 24 -4.16 -8.58 21.85
N ARG A 25 -3.25 -7.63 22.15
CA ARG A 25 -3.33 -6.31 21.51
C ARG A 25 -3.35 -6.54 19.99
N PRO A 26 -4.27 -5.92 19.22
CA PRO A 26 -4.12 -5.91 17.78
C PRO A 26 -2.75 -5.30 17.47
N LEU A 27 -1.94 -5.99 16.66
CA LEU A 27 -0.70 -5.44 16.15
C LEU A 27 -1.06 -4.13 15.44
N MET A 28 -0.67 -3.00 16.01
CA MET A 28 -0.83 -1.70 15.35
C MET A 28 -0.07 -1.76 14.03
N LEU A 29 -0.76 -1.47 12.94
CA LEU A 29 -0.15 -1.38 11.63
C LEU A 29 0.84 -0.21 11.61
N THR A 30 1.95 -0.38 10.91
CA THR A 30 2.81 0.74 10.53
C THR A 30 2.07 1.63 9.54
N ARG A 31 2.46 2.91 9.47
CA ARG A 31 1.88 3.88 8.52
C ARG A 31 1.96 3.39 7.06
N ASP A 32 3.04 2.70 6.69
CA ASP A 32 3.15 2.10 5.35
C ASP A 32 2.11 1.01 5.11
N GLN A 33 1.82 0.18 6.12
CA GLN A 33 0.78 -0.84 6.04
C GLN A 33 -0.62 -0.23 5.99
N GLU A 34 -0.86 0.89 6.69
CA GLU A 34 -2.14 1.61 6.61
C GLU A 34 -2.41 2.10 5.17
N TYR A 35 -1.43 2.76 4.54
CA TYR A 35 -1.57 3.18 3.15
C TYR A 35 -1.61 2.01 2.16
N MET A 36 -0.85 0.93 2.41
CA MET A 36 -0.91 -0.26 1.56
C MET A 36 -2.27 -0.97 1.64
N ASN A 37 -2.91 -1.01 2.81
CA ASN A 37 -4.28 -1.50 2.94
C ASN A 37 -5.27 -0.68 2.10
N LEU A 38 -5.16 0.64 2.13
CA LEU A 38 -5.98 1.50 1.27
C LEU A 38 -5.69 1.29 -0.22
N ALA A 39 -4.43 1.00 -0.59
CA ALA A 39 -4.09 0.62 -1.97
C ALA A 39 -4.67 -0.76 -2.36
N LEU A 40 -4.73 -1.73 -1.43
CA LEU A 40 -5.40 -3.02 -1.63
C LEU A 40 -6.90 -2.85 -1.87
N GLU A 41 -7.57 -1.94 -1.15
CA GLU A 41 -8.98 -1.61 -1.39
C GLU A 41 -9.21 -1.08 -2.81
N LEU A 42 -8.32 -0.24 -3.32
CA LEU A 42 -8.34 0.22 -4.72
C LEU A 42 -8.12 -0.93 -5.71
N GLY A 43 -7.21 -1.85 -5.42
CA GLY A 43 -6.98 -3.06 -6.21
C GLY A 43 -8.22 -3.98 -6.26
N LEU A 44 -8.90 -4.15 -5.13
CA LEU A 44 -10.18 -4.87 -5.04
C LEU A 44 -11.26 -4.21 -5.90
N GLN A 45 -11.30 -2.88 -5.94
CA GLN A 45 -12.23 -2.16 -6.82
C GLN A 45 -11.92 -2.43 -8.29
N ALA A 46 -10.65 -2.43 -8.71
CA ALA A 46 -10.28 -2.77 -10.09
C ALA A 46 -10.69 -4.21 -10.45
N ALA A 47 -10.51 -5.15 -9.51
CA ALA A 47 -10.96 -6.53 -9.68
C ALA A 47 -12.46 -6.63 -9.97
N ARG A 48 -13.28 -5.89 -9.19
CA ARG A 48 -14.75 -5.86 -9.32
C ARG A 48 -15.17 -5.26 -10.67
N GLU A 49 -14.38 -4.34 -11.22
CA GLU A 49 -14.57 -3.74 -12.54
C GLU A 49 -14.07 -4.62 -13.69
N GLY A 50 -13.44 -5.76 -13.39
CA GLY A 50 -12.93 -6.70 -14.40
C GLY A 50 -11.52 -6.40 -14.90
N ASP A 51 -10.81 -5.50 -14.21
CA ASP A 51 -9.41 -5.17 -14.50
C ASP A 51 -8.43 -5.88 -13.55
N ILE A 52 -7.14 -5.83 -13.88
CA ILE A 52 -6.07 -6.42 -13.05
C ILE A 52 -6.08 -5.72 -11.67
N PRO A 53 -6.03 -6.46 -10.55
CA PRO A 53 -6.31 -5.92 -9.22
C PRO A 53 -5.10 -5.20 -8.60
N VAL A 54 -4.68 -4.11 -9.24
CA VAL A 54 -3.58 -3.25 -8.76
C VAL A 54 -4.16 -1.91 -8.33
N GLY A 55 -3.78 -1.46 -7.14
CA GLY A 55 -4.14 -0.15 -6.60
C GLY A 55 -2.90 0.63 -6.18
N ALA A 56 -2.99 1.95 -6.21
CA ALA A 56 -1.91 2.86 -5.88
C ALA A 56 -2.40 4.16 -5.23
N LEU A 57 -1.56 4.74 -4.37
CA LEU A 57 -1.77 6.01 -3.69
C LEU A 57 -0.55 6.91 -3.87
N VAL A 58 -0.77 8.22 -3.89
CA VAL A 58 0.26 9.23 -3.68
C VAL A 58 -0.06 9.97 -2.39
N VAL A 59 0.92 10.04 -1.49
CA VAL A 59 0.83 10.67 -0.17
C VAL A 59 1.87 11.78 -0.09
N ASP A 60 1.45 12.96 0.37
CA ASP A 60 2.33 14.11 0.52
C ASP A 60 3.16 14.03 1.83
N PRO A 61 4.12 14.96 2.05
CA PRO A 61 4.92 14.98 3.29
C PRO A 61 4.12 15.18 4.58
N CYS A 62 2.91 15.75 4.50
CA CYS A 62 2.03 15.95 5.64
C CYS A 62 1.27 14.68 6.02
N GLY A 63 1.29 13.66 5.15
CA GLY A 63 0.55 12.41 5.33
C GLY A 63 -0.82 12.40 4.64
N GLU A 64 -1.12 13.42 3.83
CA GLU A 64 -2.39 13.52 3.12
C GLU A 64 -2.35 12.73 1.81
N ILE A 65 -3.43 12.00 1.51
CA ILE A 65 -3.55 11.26 0.25
C ILE A 65 -4.00 12.21 -0.84
N VAL A 66 -3.02 12.69 -1.61
CA VAL A 66 -3.20 13.63 -2.72
C VAL A 66 -3.52 12.93 -4.04
N GLY A 67 -3.25 11.62 -4.18
CA GLY A 67 -3.55 10.86 -5.40
C GLY A 67 -4.08 9.47 -5.12
N ARG A 68 -5.08 9.03 -5.88
CA ARG A 68 -5.62 7.66 -5.86
C ARG A 68 -5.67 7.10 -7.27
N GLY A 69 -5.26 5.85 -7.44
CA GLY A 69 -5.32 5.16 -8.72
C GLY A 69 -5.56 3.66 -8.56
N ARG A 70 -6.23 3.09 -9.55
CA ARG A 70 -6.37 1.64 -9.71
C ARG A 70 -6.24 1.30 -11.18
N ASN A 71 -5.91 0.06 -11.51
CA ASN A 71 -5.76 -0.33 -12.92
C ASN A 71 -7.09 -0.11 -13.66
N ARG A 72 -7.05 0.61 -14.79
CA ARG A 72 -8.21 0.84 -15.66
C ARG A 72 -7.96 0.49 -17.13
N ARG A 73 -6.84 -0.20 -17.41
CA ARG A 73 -6.40 -0.56 -18.77
C ARG A 73 -7.49 -1.22 -19.63
N ARG A 74 -8.21 -2.19 -19.09
CA ARG A 74 -9.26 -2.93 -19.81
C ARG A 74 -10.54 -2.14 -19.91
N VAL A 75 -10.94 -1.47 -18.82
CA VAL A 75 -12.23 -0.78 -18.74
C VAL A 75 -12.25 0.54 -19.51
N GLU A 76 -11.10 1.22 -19.63
CA GLU A 76 -10.95 2.47 -20.38
C GLU A 76 -10.32 2.27 -21.77
N HIS A 77 -9.92 1.03 -22.11
CA HIS A 77 -9.15 0.74 -23.34
C HIS A 77 -7.86 1.57 -23.47
N ASP A 78 -7.27 1.99 -22.34
CA ASP A 78 -6.05 2.80 -22.30
C ASP A 78 -4.85 1.92 -21.89
N PRO A 79 -3.88 1.66 -22.78
CA PRO A 79 -2.72 0.83 -22.46
C PRO A 79 -1.84 1.41 -21.34
N THR A 80 -1.98 2.69 -21.02
CA THR A 80 -1.20 3.41 -20.01
C THR A 80 -1.92 3.57 -18.67
N ALA A 81 -3.20 3.21 -18.57
CA ALA A 81 -4.02 3.36 -17.36
C ALA A 81 -3.70 2.32 -16.27
N HIS A 82 -2.43 2.24 -15.92
CA HIS A 82 -1.94 1.52 -14.75
C HIS A 82 -2.20 2.32 -13.48
N ALA A 83 -2.33 1.62 -12.34
CA ALA A 83 -2.69 2.23 -11.07
C ALA A 83 -1.77 3.40 -10.70
N GLU A 84 -0.46 3.25 -10.91
CA GLU A 84 0.55 4.26 -10.62
C GLU A 84 0.38 5.50 -11.50
N ILE A 85 0.13 5.31 -12.81
CA ILE A 85 -0.08 6.41 -13.76
C ILE A 85 -1.35 7.19 -13.39
N VAL A 86 -2.43 6.47 -13.07
CA VAL A 86 -3.69 7.10 -12.64
C VAL A 86 -3.49 7.88 -11.34
N ALA A 87 -2.78 7.30 -10.36
CA ALA A 87 -2.51 7.96 -9.08
C ALA A 87 -1.63 9.22 -9.25
N LEU A 88 -0.58 9.16 -10.08
CA LEU A 88 0.28 10.30 -10.39
C LEU A 88 -0.49 11.44 -11.07
N ARG A 89 -1.34 11.10 -12.07
CA ARG A 89 -2.20 12.09 -12.74
C ARG A 89 -3.17 12.75 -11.77
N ASN A 90 -3.80 11.95 -10.90
CA ASN A 90 -4.72 12.47 -9.89
C ASN A 90 -4.00 13.38 -8.87
N ALA A 91 -2.81 12.99 -8.40
CA ALA A 91 -1.98 13.80 -7.52
C ALA A 91 -1.59 15.13 -8.15
N ALA A 92 -1.10 15.09 -9.40
CA ALA A 92 -0.66 16.30 -10.10
C ALA A 92 -1.81 17.29 -10.33
N GLN A 93 -3.01 16.78 -10.62
CA GLN A 93 -4.22 17.60 -10.76
C GLN A 93 -4.63 18.22 -9.42
N ASN A 94 -4.67 17.42 -8.35
CA ASN A 94 -5.07 17.89 -7.02
C ASN A 94 -4.11 18.95 -6.45
N LEU A 95 -2.82 18.83 -6.75
CA LEU A 95 -1.79 19.79 -6.32
C LEU A 95 -1.58 20.96 -7.29
N GLY A 96 -2.14 20.89 -8.51
CA GLY A 96 -1.86 21.86 -9.57
C GLY A 96 -0.39 21.88 -10.01
N ALA A 97 0.33 20.77 -9.85
CA ALA A 97 1.77 20.68 -10.10
C ALA A 97 2.17 19.31 -10.64
N TRP A 98 3.05 19.28 -11.66
CA TRP A 98 3.57 18.01 -12.21
C TRP A 98 4.69 17.40 -11.36
N ASN A 99 5.39 18.24 -10.59
CA ASN A 99 6.52 17.83 -9.75
C ASN A 99 6.01 17.40 -8.38
N LEU A 100 6.15 16.11 -8.08
CA LEU A 100 5.70 15.46 -6.85
C LEU A 100 6.86 15.19 -5.89
N SER A 101 7.89 16.04 -5.92
CA SER A 101 8.99 15.98 -4.96
C SER A 101 8.46 16.00 -3.52
N GLY A 102 9.01 15.13 -2.68
CA GLY A 102 8.58 14.93 -1.30
C GLY A 102 7.45 13.91 -1.14
N CYS A 103 6.68 13.62 -2.19
CA CYS A 103 5.60 12.64 -2.11
C CYS A 103 6.13 11.20 -2.06
N SER A 104 5.36 10.32 -1.43
CA SER A 104 5.52 8.87 -1.45
C SER A 104 4.43 8.23 -2.31
N LEU A 105 4.79 7.25 -3.14
CA LEU A 105 3.84 6.40 -3.86
C LEU A 105 3.79 5.01 -3.24
N TYR A 106 2.58 4.53 -2.96
CA TYR A 106 2.30 3.18 -2.47
C TYR A 106 1.59 2.41 -3.58
N VAL A 107 1.99 1.17 -3.88
CA VAL A 107 1.37 0.34 -4.91
C VAL A 107 1.39 -1.15 -4.56
N THR A 108 0.33 -1.89 -4.85
CA THR A 108 0.22 -3.30 -4.44
C THR A 108 1.15 -4.25 -5.22
N LEU A 109 1.59 -3.87 -6.40
CA LEU A 109 2.48 -4.65 -7.27
C LEU A 109 3.68 -3.79 -7.68
N GLU A 110 4.85 -4.39 -7.78
CA GLU A 110 6.07 -3.72 -8.26
C GLU A 110 5.84 -3.03 -9.62
N PRO A 111 6.20 -1.75 -9.76
CA PRO A 111 6.00 -1.02 -11.00
C PRO A 111 6.72 -1.62 -12.22
N CYS A 112 6.06 -1.60 -13.37
CA CYS A 112 6.65 -1.96 -14.66
C CYS A 112 7.54 -0.82 -15.22
N PRO A 113 8.28 -1.00 -16.36
CA PRO A 113 9.18 0.03 -16.87
C PRO A 113 8.50 1.37 -17.17
N MET A 114 7.26 1.34 -17.66
CA MET A 114 6.46 2.55 -17.90
C MET A 114 6.20 3.31 -16.61
N CYS A 115 5.68 2.63 -15.59
CA CYS A 115 5.35 3.24 -14.31
C CYS A 115 6.61 3.70 -13.57
N ALA A 116 7.67 2.88 -13.56
CA ALA A 116 8.95 3.25 -12.97
C ALA A 116 9.57 4.50 -13.62
N GLY A 117 9.52 4.59 -14.96
CA GLY A 117 9.93 5.79 -15.69
C GLY A 117 9.07 7.01 -15.33
N ALA A 118 7.75 6.84 -15.21
CA ALA A 118 6.84 7.91 -14.82
C ALA A 118 7.11 8.42 -13.40
N LEU A 119 7.44 7.55 -12.44
CA LEU A 119 7.83 7.95 -11.07
C LEU A 119 9.08 8.85 -11.08
N VAL A 120 10.07 8.48 -11.89
CA VAL A 120 11.30 9.29 -12.08
C VAL A 120 10.96 10.65 -12.69
N GLN A 121 10.13 10.68 -13.74
CA GLN A 121 9.69 11.92 -14.39
C GLN A 121 8.89 12.84 -13.45
N ALA A 122 8.03 12.26 -12.61
CA ALA A 122 7.25 13.00 -11.62
C ALA A 122 8.07 13.41 -10.38
N ARG A 123 9.34 12.99 -10.27
CA ARG A 123 10.23 13.27 -9.13
C ARG A 123 9.68 12.79 -7.78
N VAL A 124 8.89 11.71 -7.77
CA VAL A 124 8.42 11.09 -6.53
C VAL A 124 9.63 10.77 -5.65
N SER A 125 9.59 11.06 -4.35
CA SER A 125 10.77 10.84 -3.49
C SER A 125 10.91 9.39 -3.02
N ARG A 126 9.78 8.72 -2.79
CA ARG A 126 9.75 7.39 -2.19
C ARG A 126 8.72 6.49 -2.86
N LEU A 127 9.12 5.26 -3.14
CA LEU A 127 8.25 4.19 -3.63
C LEU A 127 8.15 3.12 -2.56
N VAL A 128 6.92 2.72 -2.24
CA VAL A 128 6.60 1.57 -1.39
C VAL A 128 5.76 0.61 -2.22
N TYR A 129 6.16 -0.66 -2.31
CA TYR A 129 5.36 -1.64 -3.02
C TYR A 129 5.17 -2.94 -2.25
N GLY A 130 4.06 -3.61 -2.56
CA GLY A 130 3.68 -4.88 -1.94
C GLY A 130 4.48 -6.06 -2.46
N CYS A 131 3.97 -6.73 -3.49
CA CYS A 131 4.64 -7.90 -4.06
C CYS A 131 5.46 -7.57 -5.30
N THR A 132 6.51 -8.36 -5.55
CA THR A 132 7.35 -8.27 -6.75
C THR A 132 6.64 -8.76 -8.01
N ASP A 133 7.03 -8.23 -9.17
CA ASP A 133 6.54 -8.70 -10.48
C ASP A 133 7.67 -9.42 -11.24
N PRO A 134 7.71 -10.77 -11.25
CA PRO A 134 8.74 -11.53 -11.95
C PRO A 134 8.66 -11.41 -13.48
N LYS A 135 7.58 -10.86 -14.04
CA LYS A 135 7.36 -10.74 -15.49
C LYS A 135 7.64 -9.33 -16.00
N ALA A 136 7.50 -8.31 -15.17
CA ALA A 136 7.62 -6.92 -15.62
C ALA A 136 8.28 -5.96 -14.61
N GLY A 137 8.67 -6.42 -13.41
CA GLY A 137 9.15 -5.55 -12.33
C GLY A 137 10.40 -4.75 -12.72
N ALA A 138 10.33 -3.43 -12.57
CA ALA A 138 11.39 -2.50 -12.96
C ALA A 138 11.95 -1.66 -11.80
N CYS A 139 11.71 -2.09 -10.56
CA CYS A 139 12.15 -1.43 -9.34
C CYS A 139 12.92 -2.40 -8.42
N GLY A 140 13.62 -3.38 -9.00
CA GLY A 140 14.43 -4.36 -8.31
C GLY A 140 14.43 -5.75 -8.93
N THR A 141 13.37 -6.16 -9.64
CA THR A 141 13.24 -7.54 -10.15
C THR A 141 13.95 -7.77 -11.48
N LEU A 142 13.49 -7.15 -12.58
CA LEU A 142 14.13 -7.27 -13.90
C LEU A 142 15.00 -6.06 -14.23
N TYR A 143 14.56 -4.88 -13.81
CA TYR A 143 15.27 -3.63 -13.93
C TYR A 143 15.21 -2.86 -12.61
N ASP A 144 16.00 -1.81 -12.49
CA ASP A 144 15.97 -0.92 -11.34
C ASP A 144 16.04 0.55 -11.79
N LEU A 145 15.02 0.96 -12.55
CA LEU A 145 14.97 2.29 -13.17
C LEU A 145 14.86 3.39 -12.12
N THR A 146 14.19 3.14 -11.00
CA THR A 146 13.98 4.14 -9.95
C THR A 146 15.25 4.45 -9.14
N ARG A 147 16.29 3.63 -9.24
CA ARG A 147 17.59 3.84 -8.59
C ARG A 147 18.77 3.93 -9.56
N ASP A 148 18.51 3.96 -10.88
CA ASP A 148 19.55 4.05 -11.90
C ASP A 148 20.34 5.37 -11.79
N THR A 149 21.66 5.27 -11.66
CA THR A 149 22.54 6.44 -11.46
C THR A 149 22.66 7.33 -12.69
N ARG A 150 22.28 6.84 -13.87
CA ARG A 150 22.32 7.57 -15.15
C ARG A 150 21.11 8.50 -15.32
N LEU A 151 20.05 8.29 -14.54
CA LEU A 151 18.84 9.12 -14.59
C LEU A 151 18.98 10.32 -13.64
N PHE A 152 18.19 11.36 -13.92
CA PHE A 152 18.26 12.66 -13.22
C PHE A 152 17.60 12.67 -11.84
N HIS A 153 16.85 11.63 -11.49
CA HIS A 153 16.15 11.50 -10.20
C HIS A 153 16.18 10.06 -9.72
N ARG A 154 16.28 9.85 -8.41
CA ARG A 154 16.34 8.54 -7.76
C ARG A 154 15.42 8.50 -6.55
N LEU A 155 14.77 7.35 -6.35
CA LEU A 155 13.80 7.13 -5.29
C LEU A 155 14.40 6.33 -4.14
N GLN A 156 13.91 6.59 -2.93
CA GLN A 156 13.96 5.59 -1.87
C GLN A 156 12.93 4.48 -2.19
N VAL A 157 13.35 3.22 -2.20
CA VAL A 157 12.48 2.08 -2.53
C VAL A 157 12.32 1.17 -1.31
N VAL A 158 11.07 0.88 -0.94
CA VAL A 158 10.71 -0.03 0.16
C VAL A 158 9.83 -1.16 -0.40
N PRO A 159 10.41 -2.34 -0.67
CA PRO A 159 9.66 -3.49 -1.16
C PRO A 159 9.00 -4.28 -0.03
N GLY A 160 8.03 -5.12 -0.35
CA GLY A 160 7.55 -6.20 0.53
C GLY A 160 6.50 -5.80 1.57
N VAL A 161 5.95 -4.58 1.50
CA VAL A 161 4.93 -4.13 2.48
C VAL A 161 3.61 -4.83 2.20
N MET A 162 3.16 -5.69 3.11
CA MET A 162 1.96 -6.52 2.91
C MET A 162 2.04 -7.40 1.65
N GLU A 163 3.22 -7.97 1.40
CA GLU A 163 3.49 -8.77 0.20
C GLU A 163 2.52 -9.94 0.04
N GLN A 164 2.18 -10.64 1.13
CA GLN A 164 1.33 -11.83 1.08
C GLN A 164 -0.08 -11.47 0.63
N GLU A 165 -0.64 -10.40 1.19
CA GLU A 165 -1.97 -9.88 0.89
C GLU A 165 -2.04 -9.37 -0.56
N CYS A 166 -1.02 -8.63 -1.00
CA CYS A 166 -0.92 -8.16 -2.37
C CYS A 166 -0.82 -9.31 -3.38
N ARG A 167 -0.03 -10.33 -3.06
CA ARG A 167 0.15 -11.52 -3.90
C ARG A 167 -1.14 -12.34 -3.97
N ALA A 168 -1.81 -12.54 -2.84
CA ALA A 168 -3.07 -13.28 -2.77
C ALA A 168 -4.14 -12.64 -3.65
N LEU A 169 -4.30 -11.32 -3.59
CA LEU A 169 -5.26 -10.57 -4.42
C LEU A 169 -5.07 -10.84 -5.93
N LEU A 170 -3.83 -10.83 -6.43
CA LEU A 170 -3.52 -11.14 -7.82
C LEU A 170 -3.81 -12.61 -8.16
N GLN A 171 -3.42 -13.53 -7.28
CA GLN A 171 -3.63 -14.97 -7.48
C GLN A 171 -5.12 -15.32 -7.58
N ASP A 172 -5.92 -14.80 -6.65
CA ASP A 172 -7.36 -15.01 -6.59
C ASP A 172 -8.05 -14.51 -7.85
N PHE A 173 -7.69 -13.31 -8.31
CA PHE A 173 -8.23 -12.75 -9.55
C PHE A 173 -7.94 -13.64 -10.77
N PHE A 174 -6.68 -14.03 -10.97
CA PHE A 174 -6.34 -14.87 -12.12
C PHE A 174 -6.91 -16.28 -12.02
N GLN A 175 -7.08 -16.83 -10.81
CA GLN A 175 -7.79 -18.08 -10.60
C GLN A 175 -9.25 -17.97 -11.04
N ALA A 176 -9.96 -16.94 -10.59
CA ALA A 176 -11.33 -16.68 -10.99
C ALA A 176 -11.47 -16.49 -12.51
N CYS A 177 -10.51 -15.81 -13.16
CA CYS A 177 -10.48 -15.69 -14.62
C CYS A 177 -10.36 -17.06 -15.31
N ARG A 178 -9.45 -17.93 -14.86
CA ARG A 178 -9.27 -19.27 -15.43
C ARG A 178 -10.52 -20.13 -15.29
N GLU A 179 -11.19 -20.05 -14.15
CA GLU A 179 -12.44 -20.77 -13.90
C GLU A 179 -13.59 -20.29 -14.79
N LYS A 180 -13.72 -18.96 -15.00
CA LYS A 180 -14.70 -18.38 -15.93
C LYS A 180 -14.45 -18.84 -17.37
N SER A 181 -13.20 -18.78 -17.85
CA SER A 181 -12.86 -19.23 -19.21
C SER A 181 -13.15 -20.72 -19.42
N ARG A 182 -12.95 -21.57 -18.41
CA ARG A 182 -13.29 -23.01 -18.49
C ARG A 182 -14.80 -23.28 -18.56
N LYS A 183 -15.62 -22.45 -17.89
CA LYS A 183 -17.09 -22.59 -17.89
C LYS A 183 -17.74 -22.08 -19.18
N PHE A 184 -17.17 -21.05 -19.80
CA PHE A 184 -17.71 -20.41 -21.01
C PHE A 184 -17.10 -20.90 -22.33
N GLY A 185 -16.01 -21.67 -22.27
CA GLY A 185 -15.37 -22.31 -23.41
C GLY A 185 -15.86 -23.74 -23.70
N ARG A 186 -17.06 -24.09 -23.23
CA ARG A 186 -17.79 -25.33 -23.55
C ARG A 186 -19.09 -25.01 -24.26
#